data_AF-X1PS29-F1
#
_entry.id   AF-X1PS29-F1
#
_cell.length_a   1.000
_cell.length_b   1.000
_cell.length_c   1.000
_cell.angle_alpha   90.00
_cell.angle_beta   90.00
_cell.angle_gamma   90.00
#
_symmetry.space_group_name_H-M   'P 1'
#
loop_
_entity.id
_entity.type
_entity.pdbx_description
1 polymer ?
#
loop_
_entity_poly.entity_id
_entity_poly.type
_entity_poly.pdbx_seq_one_letter_code
_entity_poly.pdbx_strand_id
1 'polypeptide(L)' 'SRLITGKELINLLNIPIGPQVSYLLDKIHQAQIRQEVKTKEEAIELAKKLISKE' A
#
# COMPACT_ATOMS: atom_id res chain seq x y z
N SER A 1 -8.64 7.89 -8.61
CA SER A 1 -9.01 7.23 -7.35
C SER A 1 -7.83 6.41 -6.84
N ARG A 2 -7.68 6.23 -5.52
CA ARG A 2 -6.67 5.30 -4.97
C ARG A 2 -7.19 3.86 -5.09
N LEU A 3 -6.28 2.91 -5.34
CA LEU A 3 -6.61 1.48 -5.43
C LEU A 3 -6.93 0.84 -4.07
N ILE A 4 -6.41 1.40 -2.99
CA ILE A 4 -6.62 0.94 -1.62
C ILE A 4 -6.59 2.12 -0.65
N THR A 5 -7.38 2.03 0.42
CA THR A 5 -7.42 3.03 1.49
C THR A 5 -6.53 2.64 2.67
N GLY A 6 -6.19 3.59 3.53
CA GLY A 6 -5.41 3.31 4.75
C GLY A 6 -6.10 2.32 5.69
N LYS A 7 -7.43 2.45 5.87
CA LYS A 7 -8.22 1.54 6.70
C LYS A 7 -8.15 0.10 6.19
N GLU A 8 -8.25 -0.09 4.87
CA GLU A 8 -8.11 -1.42 4.26
C GLU A 8 -6.70 -1.96 4.44
N LEU A 9 -5.68 -1.12 4.23
CA LEU A 9 -4.28 -1.51 4.38
C LEU A 9 -3.97 -1.99 5.80
N ILE A 10 -4.44 -1.24 6.81
CA ILE A 10 -4.33 -1.59 8.23
C ILE A 10 -4.99 -2.94 8.52
N ASN A 11 -6.23 -3.11 8.08
CA ASN A 11 -7.00 -4.33 8.35
C ASN A 11 -6.41 -5.56 7.64
N LEU A 12 -5.96 -5.40 6.39
CA LEU A 12 -5.47 -6.51 5.56
C LEU A 12 -4.05 -6.95 5.93
N LEU A 13 -3.20 -6.00 6.33
CA LEU A 13 -1.80 -6.28 6.67
C LEU A 13 -1.56 -6.36 8.18
N ASN A 14 -2.60 -6.15 8.99
CA ASN A 14 -2.55 -6.14 10.45
C ASN A 14 -1.43 -5.23 10.99
N ILE A 15 -1.23 -4.07 10.35
CA ILE A 15 -0.21 -3.08 10.74
C ILE A 15 -0.79 -2.03 11.67
N PRO A 16 -0.01 -1.52 12.64
CA PRO A 16 -0.48 -0.47 13.54
C PRO A 16 -0.76 0.82 12.78
N ILE A 17 -1.70 1.60 13.30
CA ILE A 17 -1.93 2.97 12.83
C ILE A 17 -0.66 3.78 13.09
N GLY A 18 -0.12 4.42 12.06
CA GLY A 18 1.08 5.25 12.20
C GLY A 18 1.66 5.74 10.88
N PRO A 19 2.83 6.40 10.93
CA PRO A 19 3.49 6.98 9.76
C PRO A 19 3.75 5.97 8.64
N GLN A 20 4.00 4.70 8.99
CA GLN A 20 4.21 3.62 8.03
C GLN A 20 3.01 3.44 7.08
N VAL A 21 1.77 3.63 7.56
CA VAL A 21 0.57 3.53 6.71
C VAL A 21 0.59 4.62 5.64
N SER A 22 0.93 5.86 6.00
CA SER A 22 1.05 6.96 5.03
C SER A 22 2.14 6.67 4.01
N TYR A 23 3.30 6.20 4.48
CA TYR A 23 4.42 5.81 3.61
C TYR A 23 4.01 4.75 2.58
N LEU A 24 3.37 3.67 3.02
CA LEU A 24 2.90 2.60 2.13
C LEU A 24 1.88 3.13 1.11
N LEU A 25 0.92 3.93 1.56
CA LEU A 25 -0.09 4.53 0.70
C LEU A 25 0.52 5.45 -0.37
N ASP A 26 1.56 6.21 -0.02
CA ASP A 26 2.25 7.09 -0.96
C ASP A 26 3.06 6.29 -1.98
N LYS A 27 3.73 5.22 -1.55
CA LYS A 27 4.45 4.31 -2.47
C LYS A 27 3.50 3.63 -3.46
N ILE A 28 2.36 3.15 -2.97
CA ILE A 28 1.31 2.55 -3.83
C ILE A 28 0.79 3.60 -4.82
N HIS A 29 0.54 4.83 -4.37
CA HIS A 29 0.04 5.88 -5.25
C HIS A 29 1.06 6.26 -6.34
N GLN A 30 2.35 6.34 -6.00
CA GLN A 30 3.43 6.56 -6.97
C GLN A 30 3.51 5.43 -8.01
N ALA A 31 3.45 4.17 -7.57
CA ALA A 31 3.43 3.02 -8.47
C ALA A 31 2.20 3.00 -9.37
N GLN A 32 1.04 3.43 -8.86
CA GLN A 32 -0.19 3.57 -9.64
C GLN A 32 -0.06 4.64 -10.73
N ILE A 33 0.53 5.80 -10.42
CA ILE A 33 0.79 6.86 -11.41
C ILE A 33 1.72 6.34 -12.52
N ARG A 34 2.70 5.50 -12.16
CA ARG A 34 3.64 4.86 -13.09
C ARG A 34 3.05 3.68 -13.86
N GLN A 35 1.79 3.32 -13.63
CA GLN A 35 1.13 2.12 -14.16
C GLN A 35 1.81 0.79 -13.80
N GLU A 36 2.64 0.78 -12.76
CA GLU A 36 3.31 -0.42 -12.22
C GLU A 36 2.33 -1.27 -11.38
N VAL A 37 1.27 -0.63 -10.86
CA VAL A 37 0.20 -1.24 -10.08
C VAL A 37 -1.13 -0.72 -10.63
N LYS A 38 -2.03 -1.63 -11.00
CA LYS A 38 -3.30 -1.32 -11.66
C LYS A 38 -4.52 -1.82 -10.89
N THR A 39 -4.30 -2.80 -10.00
CA THR A 39 -5.35 -3.46 -9.23
C THR A 39 -5.12 -3.33 -7.74
N LYS A 40 -6.19 -3.57 -6.97
CA LYS A 40 -6.11 -3.57 -5.51
C LYS A 40 -5.18 -4.68 -5.00
N GLU A 41 -5.20 -5.83 -5.64
CA GLU A 41 -4.38 -7.00 -5.32
C GLU A 41 -2.89 -6.69 -5.51
N GLU A 42 -2.52 -6.06 -6.63
CA GLU A 42 -1.13 -5.62 -6.88
C GLU A 42 -0.68 -4.56 -5.85
N ALA A 43 -1.57 -3.68 -5.42
CA ALA A 43 -1.26 -2.68 -4.38
C ALA A 43 -0.97 -3.35 -3.02
N ILE A 44 -1.73 -4.38 -2.67
CA ILE A 44 -1.52 -5.18 -1.44
C ILE A 44 -0.18 -5.93 -1.51
N GLU A 45 0.12 -6.55 -2.65
CA GLU A 45 1.40 -7.27 -2.82
C GLU A 45 2.61 -6.33 -2.78
N LEU A 46 2.50 -5.13 -3.35
CA LEU A 46 3.53 -4.11 -3.21
C LEU A 46 3.73 -3.71 -1.75
N ALA A 47 2.64 -3.49 -1.00
CA ALA A 47 2.71 -3.12 0.41
C ALA A 47 3.40 -4.21 1.25
N LYS A 48 3.07 -5.49 1.04
CA LYS A 48 3.74 -6.63 1.71
C LYS A 48 5.23 -6.63 1.44
N LYS A 49 5.64 -6.45 0.17
CA LYS A 49 7.07 -6.39 -0.22
C LYS A 49 7.83 -5.25 0.44
N LEU A 50 7.17 -4.11 0.67
CA LEU A 50 7.78 -2.96 1.33
C LEU A 50 7.99 -3.20 2.82
N ILE A 51 7.02 -3.84 3.49
CA ILE A 51 7.14 -4.20 4.92
C ILE A 51 8.25 -5.23 5.14
N SER A 52 8.40 -6.23 4.26
CA SER A 52 9.43 -7.27 4.40
C SER A 52 10.86 -6.81 4.04
N LYS A 53 11.04 -5.58 3.54
CA LYS A 53 12.35 -5.01 3.18
C LYS A 53 12.91 -4.04 4.23
N GLU A 54 12.17 -3.78 5.30
CA GLU A 54 12.65 -3.13 6.53
C GLU A 54 13.05 -4.19 7.57
#